data_AF-A0A258BR08-F1
#
_entry.id   AF-A0A258BR08-F1
#
_cell.length_a   1.000
_cell.length_b   1.000
_cell.length_c   1.000
_cell.angle_alpha   90.00
_cell.angle_beta   90.00
_cell.angle_gamma   90.00
#
_symmetry.space_group_name_H-M   'P 1'
#
loop_
_entity.id
_entity.type
_entity.pdbx_description
1 polymer ?
#
loop_
_entity_poly.entity_id
_entity_poly.type
_entity_poly.pdbx_seq_one_letter_code
_entity_poly.pdbx_strand_id
1 'polypeptide(L)'
;MMRKWIALFSAVLLSLTVAITSTGTASATTYYGTIFCTGGTNGGNVVGVWIEQPGGSSGWANFTNTGGGNATWNYNFSNDNNYQINVGCGGTAQN
;
A
#
# COMPACT_ATOMS: atom_id res chain seq x y z
N MET A 1 48.57 13.53 -52.35
CA MET A 1 47.77 12.39 -51.82
C MET A 1 47.17 12.78 -50.46
N MET A 2 46.28 13.79 -50.46
CA MET A 2 45.58 14.32 -49.28
C MET A 2 44.10 13.98 -49.48
N ARG A 3 43.50 13.07 -48.70
CA ARG A 3 42.01 12.92 -48.62
C ARG A 3 41.45 11.83 -47.70
N LYS A 4 42.26 11.09 -46.92
CA LYS A 4 41.74 9.93 -46.15
C LYS A 4 41.73 10.05 -44.62
N TRP A 5 42.12 11.19 -44.05
CA TRP A 5 42.33 11.30 -42.59
C TRP A 5 41.30 12.17 -41.85
N ILE A 6 40.21 12.59 -42.50
CA ILE A 6 39.17 13.45 -41.89
C ILE A 6 37.99 12.62 -41.30
N ALA A 7 37.96 11.30 -41.47
CA ALA A 7 36.81 10.48 -41.10
C ALA A 7 36.80 9.94 -39.65
N LEU A 8 37.75 10.34 -38.80
CA LEU A 8 37.91 9.77 -37.44
C LEU A 8 37.54 10.74 -36.30
N PHE A 9 36.67 11.73 -36.58
CA PHE A 9 36.25 12.73 -35.58
C PHE A 9 34.76 12.69 -35.20
N SER A 10 33.97 11.69 -35.61
CA SER A 10 32.50 11.79 -35.52
C SER A 10 31.75 10.57 -34.96
N ALA A 11 32.30 9.83 -33.99
CA ALA A 11 31.55 8.70 -33.42
C ALA A 11 31.74 8.47 -31.91
N VAL A 12 32.00 9.53 -31.14
CA VAL A 12 31.95 9.45 -29.67
C VAL A 12 30.98 10.50 -29.13
N LEU A 13 29.73 10.37 -29.55
CA LEU A 13 28.58 10.90 -28.82
C LEU A 13 27.85 9.68 -28.26
N LEU A 14 28.50 9.01 -27.31
CA LEU A 14 27.86 7.99 -26.49
C LEU A 14 26.92 8.74 -25.55
N SER A 15 25.69 8.89 -26.04
CA SER A 15 24.53 9.49 -25.39
C SER A 15 24.41 9.05 -23.94
N LEU A 16 24.80 9.94 -23.03
CA LEU A 16 24.57 9.80 -21.60
C LEU A 16 23.09 10.10 -21.32
N THR A 17 22.20 9.15 -21.64
CA THR A 17 20.82 9.20 -21.15
C THR A 17 20.83 8.85 -19.68
N VAL A 18 20.98 9.86 -18.83
CA VAL A 18 20.61 9.76 -17.42
C VAL A 18 19.10 9.56 -17.39
N ALA A 19 18.68 8.31 -17.24
CA ALA A 19 17.30 7.99 -16.93
C ALA A 19 17.03 8.61 -15.54
N ILE A 20 16.39 9.77 -15.53
CA ILE A 20 15.82 10.34 -14.31
C ILE A 20 14.65 9.42 -13.97
N THR A 21 14.92 8.34 -13.24
CA THR A 21 13.87 7.58 -12.58
C THR A 21 13.30 8.52 -11.54
N SER A 22 12.17 9.16 -11.84
CA SER A 22 11.39 9.87 -10.85
C SER A 22 11.02 8.86 -9.78
N THR A 23 11.75 8.86 -8.67
CA THR A 23 11.32 8.23 -7.43
C THR A 23 10.07 8.99 -7.01
N GLY A 24 8.92 8.52 -7.48
CA GLY A 24 7.64 9.01 -7.00
C GLY A 24 7.69 8.91 -5.48
N THR A 25 7.54 10.04 -4.80
CA THR A 25 7.40 10.06 -3.36
C THR A 25 6.21 9.17 -3.03
N ALA A 26 6.48 8.02 -2.41
CA ALA A 26 5.43 7.16 -1.89
C ALA A 26 4.70 7.97 -0.82
N SER A 27 3.57 8.56 -1.20
CA SER A 27 2.69 9.22 -0.25
C SER A 27 1.98 8.12 0.51
N ALA A 28 2.43 7.90 1.74
CA ALA A 28 1.69 7.05 2.66
C ALA A 28 0.38 7.76 3.00
N THR A 29 -0.74 7.23 2.50
CA THR A 29 -2.07 7.78 2.80
C THR A 29 -2.69 6.94 3.91
N THR A 30 -3.01 7.59 5.03
CA THR A 30 -3.74 6.93 6.13
C THR A 30 -5.23 6.97 5.84
N TYR A 31 -5.85 5.80 5.75
CA TYR A 31 -7.31 5.69 5.70
C TYR A 31 -7.85 5.22 7.04
N TYR A 32 -9.09 5.61 7.33
CA TYR A 32 -9.81 5.31 8.55
C TYR A 32 -11.25 4.93 8.25
N GLY A 33 -11.86 4.19 9.17
CA GLY A 33 -13.27 3.84 9.06
C GLY A 33 -13.85 3.26 10.34
N THR A 34 -15.14 2.95 10.28
CA THR A 34 -15.89 2.30 11.36
C THR A 34 -16.43 0.96 10.88
N ILE A 35 -16.26 -0.06 11.70
CA ILE A 35 -16.72 -1.43 11.48
C ILE A 35 -17.87 -1.71 12.45
N PHE A 36 -18.88 -2.42 11.97
CA PHE A 36 -20.03 -2.87 12.75
C PHE A 36 -20.18 -4.38 12.59
N CYS A 37 -19.96 -5.13 13.67
CA CYS A 37 -20.17 -6.57 13.71
C CYS A 37 -21.58 -6.90 14.20
N THR A 38 -22.48 -7.27 13.29
CA THR A 38 -23.87 -7.61 13.59
C THR A 38 -24.03 -9.14 13.70
N GLY A 39 -24.01 -9.68 14.92
CA GLY A 39 -24.18 -11.12 15.13
C GLY A 39 -24.35 -11.56 16.59
N GLY A 40 -25.56 -11.99 16.93
CA GLY A 40 -25.91 -12.72 18.18
C GLY A 40 -25.90 -11.89 19.47
N THR A 41 -26.49 -12.42 20.54
CA THR A 41 -26.86 -11.78 21.83
C THR A 41 -25.74 -10.99 22.56
N ASN A 42 -24.51 -10.99 22.05
CA ASN A 42 -23.37 -10.25 22.60
C ASN A 42 -22.58 -9.43 21.56
N GLY A 43 -23.09 -9.22 20.34
CA GLY A 43 -22.48 -8.35 19.31
C GLY A 43 -20.96 -8.54 19.23
N GLY A 44 -20.52 -9.66 18.64
CA GLY A 44 -19.12 -10.08 18.70
C GLY A 44 -18.15 -8.92 18.42
N ASN A 45 -17.29 -8.61 19.40
CA ASN A 45 -16.30 -7.55 19.26
C ASN A 45 -15.45 -7.77 18.00
N VAL A 46 -14.93 -6.70 17.43
CA VAL A 46 -13.92 -6.81 16.39
C VAL A 46 -12.67 -7.41 17.01
N VAL A 47 -12.20 -8.53 16.48
CA VAL A 47 -11.01 -9.24 16.96
C VAL A 47 -9.80 -9.07 16.04
N GLY A 48 -10.02 -8.58 14.82
CA GLY A 48 -8.94 -8.31 13.87
C GLY A 48 -9.43 -7.61 12.61
N VAL A 49 -8.54 -6.82 12.02
CA VAL A 49 -8.76 -6.13 10.75
C VAL A 49 -7.53 -6.34 9.87
N TRP A 50 -7.66 -7.16 8.84
CA TRP A 50 -6.59 -7.46 7.89
C TRP A 50 -6.84 -6.73 6.57
N ILE A 51 -5.84 -5.99 6.11
CA ILE A 51 -5.85 -5.30 4.83
C ILE A 51 -5.09 -6.13 3.81
N GLU A 52 -5.74 -6.41 2.69
CA GLU A 52 -5.14 -7.06 1.55
C GLU A 52 -5.08 -6.09 0.38
N GLN A 53 -3.87 -5.69 -0.02
CA GLN A 53 -3.65 -4.73 -1.10
C GLN A 53 -2.61 -5.26 -2.11
N PRO A 54 -3.05 -5.90 -3.20
CA PRO A 54 -2.16 -6.32 -4.27
C PRO A 54 -1.37 -5.16 -4.87
N GLY A 55 -0.05 -5.32 -5.01
CA GLY A 55 0.84 -4.26 -5.50
C GLY A 55 1.02 -3.08 -4.53
N GLY A 56 0.52 -3.19 -3.31
CA GLY A 56 0.76 -2.25 -2.21
C GLY A 56 1.24 -2.99 -0.97
N SER A 57 0.76 -2.57 0.20
CA SER A 57 1.17 -3.14 1.49
C SER A 57 -0.02 -3.83 2.15
N SER A 58 -0.01 -5.16 2.21
CA SER A 58 -0.96 -5.96 3.01
C SER A 58 -0.49 -6.07 4.47
N GLY A 59 -1.41 -6.07 5.43
CA GLY A 59 -1.05 -6.09 6.84
C GLY A 59 -2.23 -5.94 7.80
N TRP A 60 -1.94 -6.08 9.09
CA TRP A 60 -2.91 -5.81 10.15
C TRP A 60 -3.10 -4.30 10.33
N ALA A 61 -4.37 -3.87 10.33
CA ALA A 61 -4.74 -2.51 10.67
C ALA A 61 -4.78 -2.30 12.19
N ASN A 62 -4.53 -1.05 12.59
CA ASN A 62 -4.82 -0.64 13.96
C ASN A 62 -6.33 -0.55 14.12
N PHE A 63 -6.88 -1.07 15.21
CA PHE A 63 -8.29 -0.91 15.52
C PHE A 63 -8.53 -0.76 17.02
N THR A 64 -9.62 -0.09 17.36
CA THR A 64 -10.07 0.13 18.73
C THR A 64 -11.55 -0.19 18.82
N ASN A 65 -11.92 -1.16 19.66
CA ASN A 65 -13.32 -1.44 19.95
C ASN A 65 -13.96 -0.27 20.70
N THR A 66 -15.10 0.20 20.22
CA THR A 66 -15.88 1.31 20.81
C THR A 66 -17.12 0.80 21.58
N GLY A 67 -17.30 -0.52 21.64
CA GLY A 67 -18.41 -1.19 22.33
C GLY A 67 -19.56 -1.54 21.40
N GLY A 68 -20.41 -2.47 21.83
CA GLY A 68 -21.61 -2.88 21.09
C GLY A 68 -21.33 -3.52 19.73
N GLY A 69 -20.18 -4.20 19.56
CA GLY A 69 -19.76 -4.79 18.29
C GLY A 69 -19.13 -3.79 17.30
N ASN A 70 -18.84 -2.56 17.74
CA ASN A 70 -18.27 -1.52 16.89
C ASN A 70 -16.77 -1.35 17.13
N ALA A 71 -16.03 -0.99 16.07
CA ALA A 71 -14.64 -0.56 16.19
C ALA A 71 -14.30 0.52 15.16
N THR A 72 -13.38 1.41 15.53
CA THR A 72 -12.71 2.30 14.58
C THR A 72 -11.40 1.67 14.16
N TRP A 73 -11.01 1.79 12.89
CA TRP A 73 -9.74 1.28 12.38
C TRP A 73 -9.00 2.31 11.54
N ASN A 74 -7.69 2.13 11.40
CA ASN A 74 -6.85 2.86 10.46
C ASN A 74 -5.72 2.00 9.89
N TYR A 75 -5.27 2.35 8.69
CA TYR A 75 -4.14 1.72 8.04
C TYR A 75 -3.39 2.70 7.13
N ASN A 76 -2.06 2.58 7.09
CA ASN A 76 -1.20 3.37 6.22
C ASN A 76 -0.98 2.62 4.91
N PHE A 77 -1.57 3.11 3.83
CA PHE A 77 -1.41 2.54 2.51
C PHE A 77 -0.19 3.13 1.83
N SER A 78 0.62 2.28 1.19
CA SER A 78 1.81 2.71 0.46
C SER A 78 1.50 3.35 -0.90
N ASN A 79 0.28 3.15 -1.39
CA ASN A 79 -0.25 3.67 -2.64
C ASN A 79 -1.79 3.55 -2.67
N ASP A 80 -2.41 4.10 -3.71
CA ASP A 80 -3.86 4.14 -3.88
C ASP A 80 -4.42 2.93 -4.67
N ASN A 81 -3.69 1.80 -4.72
CA ASN A 81 -4.20 0.60 -5.38
C ASN A 81 -5.45 0.07 -4.66
N ASN A 82 -6.27 -0.66 -5.40
CA ASN A 82 -7.42 -1.36 -4.83
C ASN A 82 -6.99 -2.28 -3.68
N TYR A 83 -7.82 -2.33 -2.65
CA TYR A 83 -7.62 -3.14 -1.46
C TYR A 83 -8.94 -3.79 -1.02
N GLN A 84 -8.81 -4.84 -0.22
CA GLN A 84 -9.89 -5.50 0.49
C GLN A 84 -9.65 -5.43 1.99
N ILE A 85 -10.72 -5.24 2.76
CA ILE A 85 -10.70 -5.28 4.22
C ILE A 85 -11.36 -6.58 4.65
N ASN A 86 -10.63 -7.41 5.38
CA ASN A 86 -11.14 -8.63 6.00
C ASN A 86 -11.29 -8.39 7.51
N VAL A 87 -12.51 -8.51 8.01
CA VAL A 87 -12.85 -8.21 9.42
C VAL A 87 -13.20 -9.50 10.14
N GLY A 88 -12.53 -9.74 11.27
CA GLY A 88 -12.92 -10.76 12.23
C GLY A 88 -13.95 -10.21 13.22
N CYS A 89 -15.17 -10.77 13.19
CA CYS A 89 -16.27 -10.43 14.10
C CYS A 89 -16.56 -11.59 15.06
N GLY A 90 -16.44 -11.37 16.36
CA GLY A 90 -16.65 -12.39 17.39
C GLY A 90 -15.44 -13.31 17.63
N GLY A 91 -15.56 -14.20 18.62
CA GLY A 91 -14.45 -15.03 19.12
C GLY A 91 -13.57 -14.32 20.16
N THR A 92 -12.43 -14.93 20.48
CA THR A 92 -11.35 -14.27 21.22
C THR A 92 -10.14 -14.19 20.30
N ALA A 93 -9.24 -13.22 20.47
CA ALA A 93 -8.02 -13.13 19.66
C ALA A 93 -7.13 -14.41 19.75
N GLN A 94 -7.47 -15.35 20.65
CA GLN A 94 -6.74 -16.58 20.94
C GLN A 94 -7.45 -17.86 20.49
N ASN A 95 -8.70 -17.84 20.00
CA ASN A 95 -9.43 -19.01 19.46
C ASN A 95 -10.58 -18.59 18.56
#